data_AF-A0A257AAN5-F1
#
_entry.id   AF-A0A257AAN5-F1
#
_cell.length_a   1.000
_cell.length_b   1.000
_cell.length_c   1.000
_cell.angle_alpha   90.00
_cell.angle_beta   90.00
_cell.angle_gamma   90.00
#
_symmetry.space_group_name_H-M   'P 1'
#
loop_
_entity.id
_entity.type
_entity.pdbx_description
1 polymer ?
#
loop_
_entity_poly.entity_id
_entity_poly.type
_entity_poly.pdbx_seq_one_letter_code
_entity_poly.pdbx_strand_id
1 'polypeptide(L)'
;MGDGFYVKDSGPVSVKDFLNYAKRYLDKSKLNKLADFIRSRLNEDSGEALLTSEELASFLLNVCGLDIKEVIDLLKFFNLSEEEAIYVINLIRGPPYSR
;
A
#
# COMPACT_ATOMS: atom_id res chain seq x y z
N MET A 1 7.17 20.01 3.87
CA MET A 1 7.65 19.29 2.66
C MET A 1 6.77 18.06 2.56
N GLY A 2 6.10 17.87 1.42
CA GLY A 2 5.10 16.81 1.26
C GLY A 2 5.80 15.47 1.05
N ASP A 3 5.78 14.63 2.07
CA ASP A 3 6.31 13.27 2.02
C ASP A 3 5.26 12.35 1.37
N GLY A 4 5.28 12.34 0.04
CA GLY A 4 4.46 11.42 -0.76
C GLY A 4 5.37 10.50 -1.59
N PHE A 5 5.21 9.19 -1.43
CA PHE A 5 5.84 8.22 -2.32
C PHE A 5 5.06 8.14 -3.64
N TYR A 6 5.78 8.08 -4.76
CA TYR A 6 5.21 7.87 -6.09
C TYR A 6 5.21 6.38 -6.39
N VAL A 7 4.02 5.77 -6.51
CA VAL A 7 3.88 4.41 -7.05
C VAL A 7 3.79 4.50 -8.57
N LYS A 8 4.93 4.81 -9.22
CA LYS A 8 5.01 4.83 -10.68
C LYS A 8 4.87 3.41 -11.23
N ASP A 9 4.04 3.22 -12.26
CA ASP A 9 4.04 1.98 -13.07
C ASP A 9 5.37 1.80 -13.84
N SER A 10 6.22 2.84 -13.80
CA SER A 10 7.60 2.89 -14.29
C SER A 10 8.57 3.55 -13.28
N GLY A 11 8.37 3.25 -11.99
CA GLY A 11 9.40 3.34 -10.94
C GLY A 11 9.97 1.94 -10.67
N PRO A 12 10.93 1.75 -9.74
CA PRO A 12 11.59 0.45 -9.51
C PRO A 12 10.64 -0.67 -8.99
N VAL A 13 9.33 -0.43 -8.89
CA VAL A 13 8.35 -1.33 -8.29
C VAL A 13 7.13 -1.47 -9.21
N SER A 14 6.91 -2.66 -9.80
CA SER A 14 5.75 -2.92 -10.67
C SER A 14 4.49 -3.21 -9.86
N VAL A 15 3.34 -2.66 -10.29
CA VAL A 15 2.00 -3.02 -9.74
C VAL A 15 1.78 -4.53 -9.80
N LYS A 16 2.25 -5.17 -10.87
CA LYS A 16 2.14 -6.62 -11.05
C LYS A 16 2.94 -7.37 -9.99
N ASP A 17 4.14 -6.91 -9.66
CA ASP A 17 4.99 -7.53 -8.65
C ASP A 17 4.42 -7.33 -7.25
N PHE A 18 3.88 -6.13 -6.96
CA PHE A 18 3.17 -5.88 -5.71
C PHE A 18 1.95 -6.79 -5.55
N LEU A 19 1.09 -6.87 -6.57
CA LEU A 19 -0.08 -7.76 -6.54
C LEU A 19 0.35 -9.22 -6.41
N ASN A 20 1.47 -9.62 -7.01
CA ASN A 20 1.99 -10.97 -6.85
C ASN A 20 2.53 -11.23 -5.43
N TYR A 21 3.20 -10.25 -4.84
CA TYR A 21 3.66 -10.30 -3.45
C TYR A 21 2.47 -10.41 -2.49
N ALA A 22 1.41 -9.62 -2.72
CA ALA A 22 0.22 -9.56 -1.89
C ALA A 22 -0.65 -10.82 -1.91
N LYS A 23 -0.48 -11.73 -2.88
CA LYS A 23 -1.19 -13.03 -2.94
C LYS A 23 -0.99 -13.90 -1.71
N ARG A 24 0.07 -13.68 -0.94
CA ARG A 24 0.32 -14.43 0.30
C ARG A 24 -0.67 -14.07 1.43
N TYR A 25 -1.27 -12.89 1.37
CA TYR A 25 -2.21 -12.38 2.38
C TYR A 25 -3.63 -12.19 1.82
N LEU A 26 -3.75 -11.96 0.51
CA LEU A 26 -5.01 -11.62 -0.14
C LEU A 26 -5.53 -12.76 -1.01
N ASP A 27 -6.80 -13.09 -0.83
CA ASP A 27 -7.54 -13.94 -1.76
C ASP A 27 -7.79 -13.23 -3.10
N LYS A 28 -8.26 -13.99 -4.10
CA LYS A 28 -8.52 -13.47 -5.46
C LYS A 28 -9.49 -12.28 -5.48
N SER A 29 -10.50 -12.26 -4.61
CA SER A 29 -11.48 -11.17 -4.55
C SER A 29 -10.83 -9.88 -4.05
N LYS A 30 -10.05 -9.96 -2.97
CA LYS A 30 -9.33 -8.81 -2.41
C LYS A 30 -8.20 -8.34 -3.32
N LEU A 31 -7.52 -9.25 -4.01
CA LEU A 31 -6.53 -8.89 -5.04
C LEU A 31 -7.14 -8.12 -6.19
N ASN A 32 -8.33 -8.51 -6.65
CA ASN A 32 -9.05 -7.76 -7.68
C ASN A 32 -9.39 -6.34 -7.18
N LYS A 33 -9.92 -6.23 -5.95
CA LYS A 33 -10.20 -4.92 -5.35
C LYS A 33 -8.96 -4.04 -5.24
N LEU A 34 -7.82 -4.61 -4.84
CA LEU A 34 -6.56 -3.89 -4.74
C LEU A 34 -6.07 -3.45 -6.13
N ALA A 35 -6.17 -4.31 -7.13
CA ALA A 35 -5.81 -3.97 -8.51
C ALA A 35 -6.69 -2.84 -9.06
N ASP A 36 -8.00 -2.89 -8.81
CA ASP A 36 -8.95 -1.87 -9.25
C ASP A 36 -8.73 -0.54 -8.52
N PHE A 37 -8.41 -0.60 -7.22
CA PHE A 37 -8.03 0.57 -6.44
C PHE A 37 -6.78 1.24 -7.02
N ILE A 38 -5.71 0.50 -7.28
CA ILE A 38 -4.48 1.05 -7.90
C ILE A 38 -4.78 1.61 -9.29
N ARG A 39 -5.57 0.90 -10.11
CA ARG A 39 -5.96 1.36 -11.45
C ARG A 39 -6.77 2.65 -11.41
N SER A 40 -7.65 2.81 -10.43
CA SER A 40 -8.45 4.04 -10.26
C SER A 40 -7.61 5.27 -9.92
N ARG A 41 -6.36 5.07 -9.49
CA ARG A 41 -5.39 6.12 -9.19
C ARG A 41 -4.39 6.36 -10.33
N LEU A 42 -4.50 5.62 -11.43
CA LEU A 42 -3.67 5.85 -12.61
C LEU A 42 -4.02 7.19 -13.23
N ASN A 43 -2.99 7.98 -13.50
CA ASN A 43 -3.08 9.15 -14.34
C ASN A 43 -3.13 8.68 -15.81
N GLU A 44 -4.13 9.12 -16.56
CA GLU A 44 -4.34 8.70 -17.96
C GLU A 44 -3.22 9.17 -18.91
N ASP A 45 -2.58 10.31 -18.59
CA ASP A 45 -1.54 10.92 -19.42
C ASP A 45 -0.16 10.28 -19.18
N SER A 46 0.16 9.89 -17.94
CA SER A 46 1.45 9.31 -17.58
C SER A 46 1.42 7.79 -17.39
N GLY A 47 0.24 7.20 -17.21
CA GLY A 47 0.10 5.80 -16.81
C GLY A 47 0.61 5.52 -15.39
N GLU A 48 0.87 6.56 -14.58
CA GLU A 48 1.42 6.41 -13.22
C GLU A 48 0.31 6.49 -12.17
N ALA A 49 0.34 5.60 -11.17
CA ALA A 49 -0.58 5.66 -10.05
C ALA A 49 -0.03 6.59 -8.97
N LEU A 50 -0.77 7.65 -8.63
CA LEU A 50 -0.43 8.44 -7.45
C LEU A 50 -1.15 7.82 -6.25
N LEU A 51 -0.42 7.08 -5.42
CA LEU A 51 -0.96 6.45 -4.22
C LEU A 51 -0.01 6.70 -3.05
N THR A 52 -0.54 7.29 -1.97
CA THR A 52 0.26 7.45 -0.75
C THR A 52 0.29 6.15 0.06
N SER A 53 1.33 5.99 0.89
CA SER A 53 1.43 4.85 1.82
C SER A 53 0.23 4.78 2.77
N GLU A 54 -0.34 5.94 3.14
CA GLU A 54 -1.53 6.04 3.99
C GLU A 54 -2.78 5.53 3.29
N GLU A 55 -3.00 5.92 2.04
CA GLU A 55 -4.13 5.44 1.25
C GLU A 55 -4.06 3.93 1.04
N LEU A 56 -2.86 3.42 0.72
CA LEU A 56 -2.63 1.98 0.58
C LEU A 56 -2.89 1.24 1.89
N ALA A 57 -2.28 1.68 2.98
CA ALA A 57 -2.43 1.04 4.28
C ALA A 57 -3.88 1.10 4.77
N SER A 58 -4.57 2.22 4.56
CA SER A 58 -5.99 2.36 4.89
C SER A 58 -6.85 1.40 4.08
N PHE A 59 -6.59 1.25 2.78
CA PHE A 59 -7.28 0.29 1.94
C PHE A 59 -7.04 -1.16 2.40
N LEU A 60 -5.79 -1.52 2.69
CA LEU A 60 -5.43 -2.86 3.13
C LEU A 60 -6.07 -3.22 4.48
N LEU A 61 -6.11 -2.28 5.42
CA LEU A 61 -6.76 -2.46 6.73
C LEU A 61 -8.28 -2.51 6.60
N ASN A 62 -8.89 -1.51 5.97
CA ASN A 62 -10.33 -1.28 6.06
C ASN A 62 -11.12 -2.03 4.97
N VAL A 63 -10.54 -2.24 3.79
CA VAL A 63 -11.22 -2.88 2.65
C VAL A 63 -10.79 -4.34 2.50
N CYS A 64 -9.49 -4.62 2.63
CA CYS A 64 -8.97 -5.98 2.56
C CYS A 64 -9.06 -6.72 3.91
N GLY A 65 -9.25 -6.01 5.03
CA GLY A 65 -9.37 -6.62 6.35
C GLY A 65 -8.10 -7.34 6.79
N LEU A 66 -6.93 -6.85 6.35
CA LEU A 66 -5.65 -7.38 6.79
C LEU A 66 -5.34 -6.90 8.22
N ASP A 67 -4.56 -7.69 8.94
CA ASP A 67 -4.00 -7.27 10.21
C ASP A 67 -2.79 -6.33 10.02
N ILE A 68 -2.34 -5.73 11.12
CA ILE A 68 -1.27 -4.73 11.09
C ILE A 68 0.08 -5.33 10.67
N LYS A 69 0.37 -6.58 11.05
CA LYS A 69 1.64 -7.22 10.67
C LYS A 69 1.68 -7.49 9.17
N GLU A 70 0.57 -7.94 8.62
CA GLU A 70 0.40 -8.17 7.18
C GLU A 70 0.55 -6.86 6.41
N VAL A 71 -0.05 -5.77 6.90
CA VAL A 71 0.07 -4.44 6.28
C VAL A 71 1.50 -3.92 6.35
N ILE A 72 2.19 -4.07 7.48
CA ILE A 72 3.61 -3.70 7.61
C ILE A 72 4.47 -4.46 6.60
N ASP A 73 4.28 -5.77 6.46
CA ASP A 73 5.03 -6.58 5.49
C ASP A 73 4.78 -6.11 4.05
N LEU A 74 3.52 -5.77 3.71
CA LEU A 74 3.18 -5.23 2.40
C LEU A 74 3.77 -3.84 2.15
N LEU A 75 3.86 -2.98 3.17
CA LEU A 75 4.47 -1.66 3.03
C LEU A 75 5.99 -1.75 2.86
N LYS A 76 6.65 -2.74 3.49
CA LYS A 76 8.08 -3.02 3.30
C LYS A 76 8.44 -3.34 1.85
N PHE A 77 7.49 -3.83 1.05
CA PHE A 77 7.68 -4.02 -0.40
C PHE A 77 8.07 -2.71 -1.12
N PHE A 78 7.63 -1.56 -0.60
CA PHE A 78 7.94 -0.24 -1.13
C PHE A 78 9.18 0.39 -0.45
N ASN A 79 10.07 -0.43 0.11
CA ASN A 79 11.27 0.00 0.82
C ASN A 79 11.02 0.85 2.08
N LEU A 80 9.80 0.83 2.63
CA LEU A 80 9.55 1.42 3.94
C LEU A 80 10.22 0.55 5.01
N SER A 81 10.96 1.20 5.91
CA SER A 81 11.39 0.59 7.16
C SER A 81 10.19 0.21 8.02
N GLU A 82 10.43 -0.65 9.00
CA GLU A 82 9.38 -1.04 9.94
C GLU A 82 8.85 0.15 10.74
N GLU A 83 9.73 1.08 11.14
CA GLU A 83 9.37 2.30 11.86
C GLU A 83 8.47 3.21 11.00
N GLU A 84 8.79 3.39 9.72
CA GLU A 84 7.97 4.15 8.78
C GLU A 84 6.61 3.49 8.53
N ALA A 85 6.57 2.17 8.35
CA ALA A 85 5.32 1.44 8.18
C ALA A 85 4.42 1.55 9.43
N ILE A 86 5.01 1.46 10.63
CA ILE A 86 4.31 1.67 11.90
C ILE A 86 3.79 3.11 12.00
N TYR A 87 4.61 4.09 11.63
CA TYR A 87 4.21 5.50 11.61
C TYR A 87 2.98 5.72 10.71
N VAL A 88 2.98 5.19 9.49
CA VAL A 88 1.83 5.25 8.57
C VAL A 88 0.57 4.63 9.19
N ILE A 89 0.70 3.48 9.86
CA ILE A 89 -0.44 2.83 10.53
C ILE A 89 -0.97 3.67 11.69
N ASN A 90 -0.08 4.30 12.46
CA ASN A 90 -0.45 5.20 13.56
C ASN A 90 -1.18 6.46 13.05
N LEU A 91 -0.86 6.97 11.86
CA LEU A 91 -1.59 8.09 11.25
C LEU A 91 -3.05 7.72 10.94
N ILE A 92 -3.31 6.48 10.56
CA ILE A 92 -4.65 6.00 10.18
C ILE A 92 -5.50 5.64 11.41
N ARG A 93 -4.90 4.99 12.40
CA ARG A 93 -5.63 4.43 13.56
C ARG A 93 -5.54 5.27 14.84
N GLY A 94 -4.70 6.31 14.84
CA GLY A 94 -4.26 7.01 16.04
C GLY A 94 -3.13 6.24 16.77
N PRO A 95 -2.28 6.90 17.58
CA PRO A 95 -1.27 6.22 18.40
C PRO A 95 -1.96 5.23 19.37
N PRO A 96 -1.42 4.00 19.63
CA PRO A 96 -0.02 3.76 20.00
C PRO A 96 0.58 2.42 19.49
N TYR A 97 1.55 2.48 18.58
CA TYR A 97 2.57 1.44 18.40
C TYR A 97 3.95 2.00 18.76
N SER A 98 4.14 2.25 20.05
CA SER A 98 5.45 2.35 20.69
C SER A 98 5.49 1.20 21.68
N ARG A 99 6.19 0.12 21.34
CA ARG A 99 6.57 -0.91 22.31
C ARG A 99 8.08 -0.98 22.35
#